data_AF-A0AA39KWA7-F1
#
_entry.id   AF-A0AA39KWA7-F1
#
_cell.length_a   1.000
_cell.length_b   1.000
_cell.length_c   1.000
_cell.angle_alpha   90.00
_cell.angle_beta   90.00
_cell.angle_gamma   90.00
#
_symmetry.space_group_name_H-M   'P 1'
#
loop_
_entity.id
_entity.type
_entity.pdbx_description
1 polymer ?
#
loop_
_entity_poly.entity_id
_entity_poly.type
_entity_poly.pdbx_seq_one_letter_code
_entity_poly.pdbx_strand_id
1 'polypeptide(L)'
;MFTLLVLLFVYSRSSQISMNMIFTNKAMEPMGGFAIQLNKNSFGLTPAAPLQVQAPLDPDASVEISIILLTTGAVQRMDPLNNLQIAIKNNIDVFHFACIVPMNVYFMEDGQLDKRVFLSTWKEIPVQNEV
;
A
#
# COMPACT_ATOMS: atom_id res chain seq x y z
N MET A 1 7.71 -24.40 9.71
CA MET A 1 7.65 -22.95 10.00
C MET A 1 7.81 -22.26 8.65
N PHE A 2 6.75 -21.67 8.10
CA PHE A 2 6.76 -21.04 6.79
C PHE A 2 7.19 -19.59 6.98
N THR A 3 8.42 -19.25 6.66
CA THR A 3 9.03 -17.99 7.11
C THR A 3 9.38 -17.11 5.92
N LEU A 4 8.41 -16.88 5.04
CA LEU A 4 8.49 -15.73 4.14
C LEU A 4 8.51 -14.47 5.01
N LEU A 5 9.65 -13.80 5.10
CA LEU A 5 9.75 -12.50 5.73
C LEU A 5 9.41 -11.44 4.69
N VAL A 6 8.50 -10.53 5.04
CA VAL A 6 8.13 -9.39 4.20
C VAL A 6 8.41 -8.12 4.97
N LEU A 7 9.33 -7.31 4.47
CA LEU A 7 9.46 -5.91 4.86
C LEU A 7 8.79 -5.07 3.79
N LEU A 8 8.00 -4.07 4.19
CA LEU A 8 7.34 -3.19 3.23
C LEU A 8 7.20 -1.78 3.78
N PHE A 9 7.10 -0.83 2.86
CA PHE A 9 6.65 0.52 3.13
C PHE A 9 5.95 1.10 1.91
N VAL A 10 5.05 2.04 2.16
CA VAL A 10 4.35 2.78 1.11
C VAL A 10 4.83 4.22 1.13
N TYR A 11 5.16 4.75 -0.04
CA TYR A 11 5.64 6.11 -0.22
C TYR A 11 5.02 6.73 -1.46
N SER A 12 5.09 8.06 -1.56
CA SER A 12 4.71 8.81 -2.76
C SER A 12 5.91 9.58 -3.28
N ARG A 13 6.10 9.59 -4.60
CA ARG A 13 7.10 10.41 -5.29
C ARG A 13 6.48 10.95 -6.58
N SER A 14 6.48 12.27 -6.75
CA SER A 14 5.90 12.91 -7.94
C SER A 14 4.46 12.46 -8.22
N SER A 15 3.62 12.48 -7.18
CA SER A 15 2.23 12.01 -7.17
C SER A 15 2.02 10.53 -7.54
N GLN A 16 3.09 9.75 -7.67
CA GLN A 16 3.00 8.30 -7.85
C GLN A 16 3.18 7.60 -6.51
N ILE A 17 2.13 6.90 -6.08
CA ILE A 17 2.17 6.05 -4.89
C ILE A 17 2.80 4.72 -5.26
N SER A 18 3.77 4.28 -4.48
CA SER A 18 4.45 3.00 -4.65
C SER A 18 4.53 2.25 -3.33
N MET A 19 4.46 0.92 -3.43
CA MET A 19 4.74 0.00 -2.32
C MET A 19 6.04 -0.74 -2.64
N ASN A 20 7.07 -0.46 -1.85
CA ASN A 20 8.32 -1.21 -1.90
C ASN A 20 8.23 -2.36 -0.90
N MET A 21 8.72 -3.52 -1.32
CA MET A 21 8.73 -4.76 -0.56
C MET A 21 10.08 -5.45 -0.70
N ILE A 22 10.56 -6.03 0.39
CA ILE A 22 11.66 -6.99 0.39
C ILE A 22 11.09 -8.31 0.87
N PHE A 23 11.15 -9.32 0.00
CA PHE A 23 10.82 -10.69 0.35
C PHE A 23 12.09 -11.45 0.66
N THR A 24 12.15 -12.16 1.79
CA THR A 24 13.24 -13.06 2.14
C THR A 24 12.66 -14.45 2.41
N ASN A 25 13.13 -15.45 1.68
CA ASN A 25 12.72 -16.83 1.89
C ASN A 25 13.57 -17.45 3.01
N LYS A 26 12.97 -17.74 4.16
CA LYS A 26 13.63 -18.50 5.25
C LYS A 26 13.15 -19.95 5.38
N ALA A 27 12.45 -20.45 4.37
CA ALA A 27 12.10 -21.87 4.26
C ALA A 27 13.20 -22.68 3.56
N MET A 28 13.03 -24.00 3.54
CA MET A 28 13.98 -24.95 2.94
C MET A 28 13.73 -25.21 1.44
N GLU A 29 12.62 -24.74 0.89
CA GLU A 29 12.23 -24.94 -0.52
C GLU A 29 12.08 -23.59 -1.25
N PRO A 30 12.34 -23.53 -2.57
CA PRO A 30 12.12 -22.33 -3.36
C PRO A 30 10.65 -21.86 -3.36
N MET A 31 10.44 -20.55 -3.27
CA MET A 31 9.12 -19.92 -3.31
C MET A 31 8.86 -19.26 -4.66
N GLY A 32 7.81 -19.62 -5.36
CA GLY A 32 7.42 -19.03 -6.65
C GLY A 32 5.93 -18.69 -6.71
N GLY A 33 5.47 -18.20 -7.85
CA GLY A 33 4.05 -17.93 -8.08
C GLY A 33 3.49 -16.84 -7.17
N PHE A 34 4.31 -15.83 -6.87
CA PHE A 34 3.92 -14.72 -6.02
C PHE A 34 2.77 -13.91 -6.62
N ALA A 35 1.79 -13.57 -5.79
CA ALA A 35 0.71 -12.64 -6.13
C ALA A 35 0.37 -11.77 -4.93
N ILE A 36 -0.14 -10.57 -5.18
CA ILE A 36 -0.58 -9.64 -4.15
C ILE A 36 -2.03 -9.24 -4.39
N GLN A 37 -2.79 -9.12 -3.31
CA GLN A 37 -4.11 -8.53 -3.31
C GLN A 37 -4.23 -7.58 -2.13
N LEU A 38 -4.82 -6.40 -2.38
CA LEU A 38 -5.21 -5.46 -1.34
C LEU A 38 -6.72 -5.62 -1.13
N ASN A 39 -7.16 -5.68 0.12
CA ASN A 39 -8.58 -5.57 0.42
C ASN A 39 -9.10 -4.16 0.09
N LYS A 40 -10.43 -4.03 -0.02
CA LYS A 40 -11.08 -2.72 -0.08
C LYS A 40 -10.60 -1.87 1.11
N ASN A 41 -10.32 -0.60 0.86
CA ASN A 41 -9.75 0.29 1.85
C ASN A 41 -10.26 1.72 1.66
N SER A 42 -9.99 2.61 2.61
CA SER A 42 -10.63 3.93 2.68
C SER A 42 -10.30 4.85 1.49
N PHE A 43 -9.16 4.61 0.84
CA PHE A 43 -8.64 5.47 -0.22
C PHE A 43 -8.55 4.78 -1.58
N GLY A 44 -9.18 3.59 -1.72
CA GLY A 44 -9.23 2.86 -2.97
C GLY A 44 -7.85 2.40 -3.47
N LEU A 45 -6.88 2.16 -2.58
CA LEU A 45 -5.57 1.65 -2.98
C LEU A 45 -5.70 0.28 -3.66
N THR A 46 -5.13 0.15 -4.84
CA THR A 46 -5.06 -1.09 -5.62
C THR A 46 -3.74 -1.16 -6.39
N PRO A 47 -3.13 -2.34 -6.60
CA PRO A 47 -1.97 -2.47 -7.48
C PRO A 47 -2.32 -2.03 -8.91
N ALA A 48 -1.44 -1.27 -9.56
CA ALA A 48 -1.59 -0.86 -10.95
C ALA A 48 -1.36 -2.02 -11.94
N ALA A 49 -0.60 -3.02 -11.51
CA ALA A 49 -0.28 -4.22 -12.28
C ALA A 49 -0.10 -5.42 -11.32
N PRO A 50 -0.20 -6.67 -11.82
CA PRO A 50 0.14 -7.85 -11.04
C PRO A 50 1.57 -7.81 -10.51
N LEU A 51 1.79 -8.36 -9.32
CA LEU A 51 3.13 -8.53 -8.74
C LEU A 51 3.98 -9.42 -9.64
N GLN A 52 5.18 -8.95 -10.01
CA GLN A 52 6.12 -9.69 -10.85
C GLN A 52 7.38 -10.03 -10.06
N VAL A 53 7.55 -11.33 -9.79
CA VAL A 53 8.79 -11.89 -9.22
C VAL A 53 9.38 -12.81 -10.27
N GLN A 54 10.53 -12.41 -10.85
CA GLN A 54 11.04 -12.97 -12.10
C GLN A 54 11.42 -14.45 -12.03
N ALA A 55 11.84 -14.92 -10.85
CA ALA A 55 12.23 -16.30 -10.62
C ALA A 55 11.73 -16.75 -9.24
N PRO A 56 11.64 -18.07 -9.00
CA PRO A 56 11.48 -18.58 -7.64
C PRO A 56 12.57 -18.02 -6.72
N LEU A 57 12.18 -17.60 -5.52
CA LEU A 57 13.07 -17.15 -4.48
C LEU A 57 13.65 -18.36 -3.75
N ASP A 58 14.93 -18.65 -3.96
CA ASP A 58 15.63 -19.76 -3.31
C ASP A 58 15.73 -19.59 -1.79
N PRO A 59 15.96 -20.67 -1.02
CA PRO A 59 16.24 -20.61 0.41
C PRO A 59 17.32 -19.58 0.76
N ASP A 60 17.07 -18.80 1.81
CA ASP A 60 17.87 -17.68 2.31
C ASP A 60 18.07 -16.48 1.36
N ALA A 61 17.55 -16.54 0.14
CA ALA A 61 17.60 -15.42 -0.79
C ALA A 61 16.60 -14.31 -0.44
N SER A 62 16.94 -13.10 -0.88
CA SER A 62 16.08 -11.91 -0.79
C SER A 62 15.87 -11.28 -2.16
N VAL A 63 14.70 -10.70 -2.39
CA VAL A 63 14.39 -9.90 -3.58
C VAL A 63 13.67 -8.62 -3.17
N GLU A 64 14.10 -7.50 -3.73
CA GLU A 64 13.44 -6.20 -3.59
C GLU A 64 12.57 -5.93 -4.81
N ILE A 65 11.31 -5.54 -4.58
CA ILE A 65 10.32 -5.29 -5.61
C ILE A 65 9.55 -4.01 -5.24
N SER A 66 9.25 -3.19 -6.25
CA SER A 66 8.37 -2.04 -6.09
C SER A 66 7.19 -2.16 -7.04
N ILE A 67 5.98 -1.97 -6.52
CA ILE A 67 4.75 -1.89 -7.32
C ILE A 67 4.15 -0.49 -7.23
N ILE A 68 3.60 -0.03 -8.35
CA ILE A 68 2.81 1.21 -8.39
C ILE A 68 1.42 0.90 -7.85
N LEU A 69 0.89 1.78 -7.01
CA LEU A 69 -0.48 1.75 -6.52
C LEU A 69 -1.31 2.88 -7.15
N LEU A 70 -2.58 2.60 -7.37
CA LEU A 70 -3.59 3.57 -7.80
C LEU A 70 -4.62 3.75 -6.69
N THR A 71 -5.33 4.87 -6.69
CA THR A 71 -6.45 5.18 -5.78
C THR A 71 -7.83 4.95 -6.42
N THR A 72 -7.87 4.17 -7.51
CA THR A 72 -9.08 3.89 -8.31
C THR A 72 -9.78 2.57 -7.95
N GLY A 73 -9.29 1.88 -6.92
CA GLY A 73 -9.83 0.62 -6.43
C GLY A 73 -11.12 0.79 -5.64
N ALA A 74 -11.68 -0.35 -5.22
CA ALA A 74 -12.91 -0.37 -4.43
C ALA A 74 -12.70 0.25 -3.04
N VAL A 75 -13.59 1.16 -2.67
CA VAL A 75 -13.53 1.91 -1.41
C VAL A 75 -14.37 1.22 -0.33
N GLN A 76 -13.77 1.05 0.85
CA GLN A 76 -14.45 0.66 2.08
C GLN A 76 -13.77 1.38 3.23
N ARG A 77 -14.54 2.14 4.03
CA ARG A 77 -13.99 2.82 5.21
C ARG A 77 -13.41 1.79 6.18
N MET A 78 -12.14 1.98 6.52
CA MET A 78 -11.42 1.17 7.50
C MET A 78 -11.34 1.87 8.85
N ASP A 79 -11.04 1.09 9.89
CA ASP A 79 -10.67 1.58 11.21
C ASP A 79 -9.38 0.87 11.67
N PRO A 80 -8.24 1.57 11.84
CA PRO A 80 -8.04 3.00 11.57
C PRO A 80 -8.18 3.35 10.08
N LEU A 81 -8.45 4.63 9.78
CA LEU A 81 -8.80 5.10 8.43
C LEU A 81 -7.75 4.72 7.37
N ASN A 82 -6.47 4.72 7.74
CA ASN A 82 -5.35 4.43 6.87
C ASN A 82 -4.81 2.99 7.01
N ASN A 83 -5.59 2.09 7.59
CA ASN A 83 -5.28 0.67 7.61
C ASN A 83 -5.39 0.06 6.22
N LEU A 84 -4.37 -0.70 5.81
CA LEU A 84 -4.34 -1.43 4.56
C LEU A 84 -4.10 -2.91 4.86
N GLN A 85 -5.11 -3.74 4.55
CA GLN A 85 -5.00 -5.19 4.65
C GLN A 85 -4.49 -5.78 3.33
N ILE A 86 -3.52 -6.67 3.44
CA ILE A 86 -2.73 -7.18 2.33
C ILE A 86 -2.71 -8.71 2.42
N ALA A 87 -2.96 -9.36 1.28
CA ALA A 87 -2.75 -10.78 1.10
C ALA A 87 -1.62 -10.99 0.09
N ILE A 88 -0.59 -11.74 0.47
CA ILE A 88 0.46 -12.21 -0.43
C ILE A 88 0.33 -13.72 -0.55
N LYS A 89 0.19 -14.21 -1.77
CA LYS A 89 0.19 -15.64 -2.08
C LYS A 89 1.53 -16.04 -2.68
N ASN A 90 1.95 -17.28 -2.44
CA ASN A 90 2.95 -17.98 -3.26
C ASN A 90 2.50 -19.43 -3.54
N ASN A 91 3.43 -20.31 -3.94
CA ASN A 91 3.20 -21.73 -4.18
C ASN A 91 2.98 -22.57 -2.90
N ILE A 92 3.13 -21.99 -1.72
CA ILE A 92 2.98 -22.67 -0.42
C ILE A 92 1.64 -22.30 0.22
N ASP A 93 1.37 -21.00 0.42
CA ASP A 93 0.16 -20.53 1.11
C ASP A 93 -0.18 -19.06 0.76
N VAL A 94 -1.21 -18.53 1.41
CA VAL A 94 -1.61 -17.12 1.41
C VAL A 94 -1.37 -16.49 2.78
N PHE A 95 -0.46 -15.53 2.83
CA PHE A 95 -0.09 -14.78 4.01
C PHE A 95 -0.89 -13.48 4.09
N HIS A 96 -1.49 -13.23 5.24
CA HIS A 96 -2.28 -12.03 5.49
C HIS A 96 -1.60 -11.16 6.53
N PHE A 97 -1.47 -9.88 6.25
CA PHE A 97 -0.97 -8.89 7.19
C PHE A 97 -1.63 -7.53 6.91
N ALA A 98 -1.37 -6.57 7.77
CA ALA A 98 -1.84 -5.21 7.59
C ALA A 98 -0.73 -4.21 7.90
N CYS A 99 -0.77 -3.05 7.26
CA CYS A 99 0.10 -1.93 7.57
C CYS A 99 -0.70 -0.64 7.64
N ILE A 100 -0.12 0.36 8.28
CA ILE A 100 -0.65 1.72 8.34
C ILE A 100 0.01 2.52 7.23
N VAL A 101 -0.78 3.00 6.27
CA VAL A 101 -0.27 3.86 5.20
C VAL A 101 -0.14 5.29 5.74
N PRO A 102 1.05 5.92 5.69
CA PRO A 102 1.21 7.29 6.12
C PRO A 102 0.32 8.23 5.30
N MET A 103 -0.44 9.12 5.95
CA MET A 103 -1.44 9.96 5.28
C MET A 103 -0.85 10.87 4.18
N ASN A 104 0.41 11.31 4.36
CA ASN A 104 1.11 12.15 3.38
C ASN A 104 1.32 11.47 2.02
N VAL A 105 1.19 10.14 1.94
CA VAL A 105 1.25 9.40 0.68
C VAL A 105 0.11 9.79 -0.27
N TYR A 106 -1.04 10.19 0.28
CA TYR A 106 -2.23 10.54 -0.50
C TYR A 106 -2.28 12.01 -0.94
N PHE A 107 -1.28 12.82 -0.59
CA PHE A 107 -1.27 14.23 -0.97
C PHE A 107 -0.93 14.37 -2.45
N MET A 108 -1.79 15.08 -3.19
CA MET A 108 -1.60 15.39 -4.60
C MET A 108 -0.79 16.69 -4.76
N GLU A 109 -0.07 16.82 -5.87
CA GLU A 109 0.71 18.03 -6.18
C GLU A 109 -0.15 19.27 -6.41
N ASP A 110 -1.40 19.10 -6.84
CA ASP A 110 -2.35 20.18 -7.10
C ASP A 110 -3.17 20.60 -5.85
N GLY A 111 -2.70 20.24 -4.65
CA GLY A 111 -3.34 20.59 -3.39
C GLY A 111 -3.23 22.06 -2.97
N GLN A 112 -2.56 22.92 -3.75
CA GLN A 112 -2.38 24.33 -3.41
C GLN A 112 -3.67 25.13 -3.63
N LEU A 113 -4.21 25.72 -2.56
CA LEU A 113 -5.39 26.57 -2.62
C LEU A 113 -5.02 28.05 -2.80
N ASP A 114 -5.78 28.74 -3.66
CA ASP A 114 -5.75 30.20 -3.76
C ASP A 114 -6.16 30.84 -2.44
N LYS A 115 -5.52 31.95 -2.06
CA LYS A 115 -5.81 32.66 -0.80
C LYS A 115 -7.29 32.99 -0.61
N ARG A 116 -7.97 33.41 -1.68
CA ARG A 116 -9.41 33.73 -1.63
C ARG A 116 -10.25 32.47 -1.36
N VAL A 117 -9.93 31.37 -2.04
CA VAL A 117 -10.61 30.07 -1.89
C VAL A 117 -10.38 29.51 -0.48
N PHE A 118 -9.14 29.54 0.01
CA PHE A 118 -8.84 29.11 1.37
C PHE A 118 -9.66 29.87 2.41
N LEU A 119 -9.71 31.21 2.33
CA LEU A 119 -10.44 32.04 3.30
C LEU A 119 -11.96 31.85 3.24
N SER A 120 -12.54 31.64 2.05
CA SER A 120 -13.97 31.34 1.92
C SER A 120 -14.28 29.97 2.48
N THR A 121 -13.55 28.94 2.06
CA THR A 121 -13.74 27.55 2.51
C THR A 121 -13.57 27.43 4.02
N TRP A 122 -12.55 28.08 4.61
CA TRP A 122 -12.32 28.06 6.06
C TRP A 122 -13.52 28.61 6.84
N LYS A 123 -14.14 29.70 6.38
CA LYS A 123 -15.31 30.29 7.04
C LYS A 123 -16.56 29.42 6.95
N GLU A 124 -16.66 28.58 5.93
CA GLU A 124 -17.80 27.69 5.71
C GLU A 124 -17.70 26.39 6.51
N ILE A 125 -16.51 26.00 6.98
CA ILE A 125 -16.32 24.82 7.82
C ILE A 125 -17.01 25.06 9.19
N PRO A 126 -17.96 24.21 9.61
CA PRO A 126 -18.58 24.33 10.93
C PRO A 126 -17.54 24.27 12.05
N VAL A 127 -17.62 25.18 13.02
CA VAL A 127 -16.68 25.29 14.16
C VAL A 127 -16.51 23.97 14.92
N GLN A 128 -17.54 23.15 15.00
CA GLN A 128 -17.49 21.83 15.64
C GLN A 128 -16.49 20.84 15.00
N ASN A 129 -16.00 21.12 13.78
CA ASN A 129 -14.99 20.33 13.09
C ASN A 129 -13.56 20.84 13.34
N GLU A 130 -13.40 21.99 14.00
CA GLU A 130 -12.12 22.54 14.45
C GLU A 130 -11.89 22.06 15.90
N VAL A 131 -11.49 20.79 16.04
CA VAL A 131 -11.28 20.11 17.34
C VAL A 131 -9.81 20.00 17.68
#